data_AF-A0A0R1U792-F1
#
_entry.id   AF-A0A0R1U792-F1
#
_cell.length_a   1.000
_cell.length_b   1.000
_cell.length_c   1.000
_cell.angle_alpha   90.00
_cell.angle_beta   90.00
_cell.angle_gamma   90.00
#
_symmetry.space_group_name_H-M   'P 1'
#
loop_
_entity.id
_entity.type
_entity.pdbx_description
1 polymer ?
#
loop_
_entity_poly.entity_id
_entity_poly.type
_entity_poly.pdbx_seq_one_letter_code
_entity_poly.pdbx_strand_id
1 'polypeptide(L)'
;MTEQAENAFSNSDAYQKVKNNLIFSQPISTKEITNKDGKIENEILIYKVNTNNSQDFTNKNATGTVSTTVESPLVINYDVVNKKLSSAIVFDYSTAISSSNKIKVINLLSDDSIFLSPDKLGNNFSIYANNIKNGQKQAVEDTTENVVLPKKSDSSTTHNKYNTNAKTVTCSIFTCTKYKSGGGKWDSGCQTFTGVGCSAVGLVNKWASFICTAGSAIGCYVPRYKVCIKGNWKNYNVCPARV
;
A
#
# COMPACT_ATOMS: atom_id res chain seq x y z
N MET A 1 -13.78 -21.86 -15.46
CA MET A 1 -12.30 -21.90 -15.42
C MET A 1 -11.77 -21.13 -14.23
N THR A 2 -12.46 -20.06 -13.83
CA THR A 2 -12.19 -19.26 -12.63
C THR A 2 -11.89 -20.09 -11.38
N GLU A 3 -12.69 -21.10 -11.07
CA GLU A 3 -12.43 -21.98 -9.91
C GLU A 3 -11.07 -22.69 -10.00
N GLN A 4 -10.63 -23.13 -11.18
CA GLN A 4 -9.31 -23.74 -11.36
C GLN A 4 -8.19 -22.72 -11.15
N ALA A 5 -8.36 -21.50 -11.65
CA ALA A 5 -7.38 -20.43 -11.49
C ALA A 5 -7.29 -19.95 -10.03
N GLU A 6 -8.44 -19.81 -9.34
CA GLU A 6 -8.51 -19.52 -7.91
C GLU A 6 -7.83 -20.61 -7.08
N ASN A 7 -8.09 -21.88 -7.39
CA ASN A 7 -7.45 -23.02 -6.75
C ASN A 7 -5.94 -23.08 -7.02
N ALA A 8 -5.51 -22.79 -8.25
CA ALA A 8 -4.08 -22.71 -8.57
C ALA A 8 -3.40 -21.58 -7.79
N PHE A 9 -4.06 -20.44 -7.63
CA PHE A 9 -3.54 -19.34 -6.84
C PHE A 9 -3.50 -19.67 -5.35
N SER A 10 -4.59 -20.13 -4.74
CA SER A 10 -4.67 -20.41 -3.29
C SER A 10 -3.68 -21.47 -2.81
N ASN A 11 -3.30 -22.40 -3.69
CA ASN A 11 -2.30 -23.44 -3.40
C ASN A 11 -0.86 -23.04 -3.75
N SER A 12 -0.61 -21.81 -4.20
CA SER A 12 0.73 -21.35 -4.61
C SER A 12 1.53 -20.68 -3.49
N ASP A 13 2.86 -20.67 -3.62
CA ASP A 13 3.74 -19.88 -2.75
C ASP A 13 3.43 -18.38 -2.81
N ALA A 14 3.00 -17.89 -3.98
CA ALA A 14 2.59 -16.50 -4.13
C ALA A 14 1.41 -16.15 -3.21
N TYR A 15 0.44 -17.04 -3.05
CA TYR A 15 -0.67 -16.83 -2.11
C TYR A 15 -0.18 -16.79 -0.66
N GLN A 16 0.73 -17.67 -0.27
CA GLN A 16 1.30 -17.65 1.09
C GLN A 16 1.96 -16.32 1.43
N LYS A 17 2.61 -15.67 0.45
CA LYS A 17 3.24 -14.35 0.60
C LYS A 17 2.24 -13.22 0.86
N VAL A 18 0.98 -13.34 0.42
CA VAL A 18 -0.02 -12.24 0.50
C VAL A 18 -1.28 -12.58 1.30
N LYS A 19 -1.49 -13.82 1.74
CA LYS A 19 -2.75 -14.26 2.37
C LYS A 19 -3.21 -13.40 3.54
N ASN A 20 -2.27 -12.94 4.37
CA ASN A 20 -2.58 -12.09 5.54
C ASN A 20 -2.87 -10.64 5.16
N ASN A 21 -2.56 -10.25 3.93
CA ASN A 21 -2.76 -8.91 3.39
C ASN A 21 -3.93 -8.85 2.40
N LEU A 22 -4.49 -9.98 1.97
CA LEU A 22 -5.67 -10.00 1.09
C LEU A 22 -6.87 -9.34 1.79
N ILE A 23 -7.54 -8.44 1.07
CA ILE A 23 -8.76 -7.79 1.56
C ILE A 23 -9.97 -8.71 1.37
N PHE A 24 -9.98 -9.46 0.27
CA PHE A 24 -11.00 -10.47 -0.03
C PHE A 24 -10.32 -11.77 -0.44
N SER A 25 -10.90 -12.90 -0.05
CA SER A 25 -10.43 -14.24 -0.45
C SER A 25 -10.76 -14.57 -1.91
N GLN A 26 -11.71 -13.85 -2.51
CA GLN A 26 -12.14 -14.00 -3.90
C GLN A 26 -11.66 -12.82 -4.76
N PRO A 27 -11.47 -13.02 -6.07
CA PRO A 27 -11.10 -11.94 -6.97
C PRO A 27 -12.24 -10.92 -7.08
N ILE A 28 -11.88 -9.64 -7.12
CA ILE A 28 -12.83 -8.54 -7.35
C ILE A 28 -13.23 -8.39 -8.82
N SER A 29 -12.46 -9.00 -9.72
CA SER A 29 -12.70 -9.02 -11.15
C SER A 29 -11.93 -10.17 -11.80
N THR A 30 -12.51 -10.76 -12.82
CA THR A 30 -11.89 -11.77 -13.67
C THR A 30 -12.02 -11.38 -15.13
N LYS A 31 -11.05 -11.77 -15.96
CA LYS A 31 -11.06 -11.49 -17.40
C LYS A 31 -10.38 -12.62 -18.17
N GLU A 32 -11.07 -13.15 -19.16
CA GLU A 32 -10.52 -14.12 -20.11
C GLU A 32 -9.74 -13.40 -21.21
N ILE A 33 -8.60 -13.98 -21.60
CA ILE A 33 -7.81 -13.55 -22.76
C ILE A 33 -7.89 -14.65 -23.81
N THR A 34 -8.44 -14.29 -24.97
CA THR A 34 -8.54 -15.18 -26.12
C THR A 34 -7.42 -14.93 -27.12
N ASN A 35 -7.04 -15.98 -27.84
CA ASN A 35 -6.12 -15.90 -28.95
C ASN A 35 -6.82 -15.52 -30.26
N LYS A 36 -6.06 -15.48 -31.36
CA LYS A 36 -6.58 -15.12 -32.69
C LYS A 36 -7.69 -16.06 -33.19
N ASP A 37 -7.72 -17.29 -32.69
CA ASP A 37 -8.73 -18.30 -33.03
C ASP A 37 -9.95 -18.25 -32.08
N GLY A 38 -10.00 -17.28 -31.16
CA GLY A 38 -11.07 -17.14 -30.18
C GLY A 38 -10.99 -18.12 -29.01
N LYS A 39 -9.93 -18.93 -28.90
CA LYS A 39 -9.73 -19.86 -27.78
C LYS A 39 -9.14 -19.12 -26.58
N ILE A 40 -9.62 -19.45 -25.38
CA ILE A 40 -9.12 -18.85 -24.14
C ILE A 40 -7.75 -19.44 -23.82
N GLU A 41 -6.72 -18.59 -23.78
CA GLU A 41 -5.36 -18.98 -23.45
C GLU A 41 -5.00 -18.63 -22.00
N ASN A 42 -5.53 -17.51 -21.50
CA ASN A 42 -5.24 -17.06 -20.15
C ASN A 42 -6.50 -16.54 -19.45
N GLU A 43 -6.49 -16.61 -18.13
CA GLU A 43 -7.47 -15.99 -17.25
C GLU A 43 -6.76 -15.06 -16.27
N ILE A 44 -7.17 -13.81 -16.25
CA ILE A 44 -6.69 -12.79 -15.32
C ILE A 44 -7.62 -12.73 -14.12
N LEU A 45 -7.08 -12.80 -12.91
CA LEU A 45 -7.80 -12.58 -11.67
C LEU A 45 -7.21 -11.36 -10.98
N ILE A 46 -8.06 -10.43 -10.58
CA ILE A 46 -7.67 -9.21 -9.89
C ILE A 46 -8.17 -9.30 -8.45
N TYR A 47 -7.24 -9.23 -7.50
CA TYR A 47 -7.49 -9.14 -6.08
C TYR A 47 -7.06 -7.76 -5.57
N LYS A 48 -7.39 -7.49 -4.30
CA LYS A 48 -6.84 -6.37 -3.56
C LYS A 48 -6.06 -6.84 -2.36
N VAL A 49 -4.90 -6.25 -2.14
CA VAL A 49 -4.02 -6.49 -1.00
C VAL A 49 -3.74 -5.19 -0.27
N ASN A 50 -3.61 -5.25 1.05
CA ASN A 50 -3.07 -4.16 1.85
C ASN A 50 -1.55 -4.14 1.68
N THR A 51 -1.04 -3.00 1.21
CA THR A 51 0.39 -2.68 1.20
C THR A 51 0.66 -1.58 2.19
N ASN A 52 1.80 -1.66 2.88
CA ASN A 52 2.12 -0.77 3.98
C ASN A 52 3.42 -0.04 3.71
N ASN A 53 3.42 1.26 3.96
CA ASN A 53 4.63 2.07 4.03
C ASN A 53 4.71 2.74 5.40
N SER A 54 5.87 2.66 6.03
CA SER A 54 6.15 3.33 7.28
C SER A 54 7.31 4.28 7.09
N GLN A 55 7.20 5.47 7.68
CA GLN A 55 8.25 6.47 7.69
C GLN A 55 8.50 6.91 9.12
N ASP A 56 9.75 6.78 9.56
CA ASP A 56 10.18 7.37 10.81
C ASP A 56 10.34 8.87 10.66
N PHE A 57 9.95 9.60 11.70
CA PHE A 57 10.18 11.04 11.79
C PHE A 57 10.83 11.36 13.13
N THR A 58 11.69 12.36 13.11
CA THR A 58 12.30 12.95 14.30
C THR A 58 12.28 14.45 14.15
N ASN A 59 11.81 15.14 15.18
CA ASN A 59 11.94 16.59 15.26
C ASN A 59 12.20 17.02 16.71
N LYS A 60 12.21 18.35 16.93
CA LYS A 60 12.53 18.94 18.24
C LYS A 60 11.62 18.46 19.37
N ASN A 61 10.38 18.05 19.07
CA ASN A 61 9.34 17.79 20.07
C ASN A 61 8.95 16.30 20.15
N ALA A 62 9.17 15.51 19.11
CA ALA A 62 8.77 14.11 19.06
C ALA A 62 9.63 13.27 18.11
N THR A 63 9.69 11.98 18.40
CA THR A 63 10.16 10.94 17.50
C THR A 63 9.06 9.90 17.38
N GLY A 64 8.82 9.38 16.18
CA GLY A 64 7.78 8.39 15.96
C GLY A 64 7.82 7.81 14.55
N THR A 65 6.85 6.96 14.26
CA THR A 65 6.67 6.32 12.95
C THR A 65 5.26 6.62 12.46
N VAL A 66 5.14 7.13 11.24
CA VAL A 66 3.85 7.23 10.54
C VAL A 66 3.72 6.04 9.61
N SER A 67 2.64 5.26 9.77
CA SER A 67 2.32 4.13 8.90
C SER A 67 1.14 4.45 8.00
N THR A 68 1.20 4.01 6.75
CA THR A 68 0.15 4.19 5.75
C THR A 68 -0.16 2.87 5.08
N THR A 69 -1.44 2.52 5.08
CA THR A 69 -1.96 1.34 4.40
C THR A 69 -2.70 1.75 3.13
N VAL A 70 -2.37 1.08 2.03
CA VAL A 70 -2.91 1.33 0.69
C VAL A 70 -3.49 0.04 0.12
N GLU A 71 -4.71 0.10 -0.43
CA GLU A 71 -5.31 -1.02 -1.16
C GLU A 71 -4.66 -1.15 -2.53
N SER A 72 -3.65 -2.00 -2.66
CA SER A 72 -2.92 -2.24 -3.90
C SER A 72 -3.53 -3.39 -4.71
N PRO A 73 -3.54 -3.31 -6.05
CA PRO A 73 -4.00 -4.40 -6.88
C PRO A 73 -2.98 -5.54 -6.92
N LEU A 74 -3.48 -6.76 -6.78
CA LEU A 74 -2.76 -8.01 -7.03
C LEU A 74 -3.37 -8.65 -8.27
N VAL A 75 -2.55 -8.92 -9.28
CA VAL A 75 -2.99 -9.46 -10.56
C VAL A 75 -2.36 -10.81 -10.81
N ILE A 76 -3.22 -11.82 -10.92
CA ILE A 76 -2.86 -13.20 -11.19
C ILE A 76 -3.15 -13.46 -12.65
N ASN A 77 -2.18 -14.04 -13.36
CA ASN A 77 -2.34 -14.54 -14.71
C ASN A 77 -2.26 -16.06 -14.67
N TYR A 78 -3.34 -16.72 -15.02
CA TYR A 78 -3.42 -18.17 -15.10
C TYR A 78 -3.40 -18.61 -16.56
N ASP A 79 -2.43 -19.45 -16.92
CA ASP A 79 -2.36 -20.09 -18.23
C ASP A 79 -3.29 -21.30 -18.24
N VAL A 80 -4.38 -21.17 -19.00
CA VAL A 80 -5.44 -22.17 -19.08
C VAL A 80 -4.95 -23.43 -19.81
N VAL A 81 -4.06 -23.26 -20.79
CA VAL A 81 -3.53 -24.36 -21.61
C VAL A 81 -2.59 -25.23 -20.79
N ASN A 82 -1.65 -24.60 -20.07
CA ASN A 82 -0.65 -25.29 -19.26
C ASN A 82 -1.09 -25.54 -17.81
N LYS A 83 -2.29 -25.08 -17.42
CA LYS A 83 -2.89 -25.23 -16.09
C LYS A 83 -1.98 -24.75 -14.95
N LYS A 84 -1.34 -23.59 -15.13
CA LYS A 84 -0.38 -23.05 -14.15
C LYS A 84 -0.45 -21.53 -14.07
N LEU A 85 0.05 -20.99 -12.97
CA LEU A 85 0.24 -19.54 -12.84
C LEU A 85 1.38 -19.10 -13.78
N SER A 86 1.08 -18.19 -14.68
CA SER A 86 2.07 -17.49 -15.51
C SER A 86 2.72 -16.33 -14.76
N SER A 87 1.95 -15.63 -13.92
CA SER A 87 2.45 -14.54 -13.08
C SER A 87 1.52 -14.25 -11.91
N ALA A 88 2.09 -13.74 -10.81
CA ALA A 88 1.33 -13.19 -9.68
C ALA A 88 1.98 -11.86 -9.28
N ILE A 89 1.34 -10.73 -9.59
CA ILE A 89 2.00 -9.42 -9.57
C ILE A 89 1.30 -8.46 -8.62
N VAL A 90 2.03 -7.92 -7.65
CA VAL A 90 1.57 -6.82 -6.78
C VAL A 90 2.05 -5.50 -7.37
N PHE A 91 1.12 -4.56 -7.55
CA PHE A 91 1.44 -3.17 -7.82
C PHE A 91 1.41 -2.42 -6.49
N ASP A 92 2.56 -2.24 -5.84
CA ASP A 92 2.66 -1.65 -4.52
C ASP A 92 2.59 -0.11 -4.59
N TYR A 93 1.38 0.42 -4.50
CA TYR A 93 1.14 1.87 -4.50
C TYR A 93 1.60 2.56 -3.20
N SER A 94 1.88 1.81 -2.12
CA SER A 94 2.41 2.41 -0.89
C SER A 94 3.82 2.98 -1.09
N THR A 95 4.57 2.46 -2.07
CA THR A 95 5.91 2.97 -2.42
C THR A 95 5.92 4.30 -3.16
N ALA A 96 4.77 4.71 -3.74
CA ALA A 96 4.61 6.01 -4.40
C ALA A 96 4.99 7.17 -3.46
N ILE A 97 4.80 6.95 -2.17
CA ILE A 97 5.02 7.89 -1.09
C ILE A 97 6.52 8.16 -0.88
N SER A 98 7.35 7.11 -0.88
CA SER A 98 8.76 7.15 -0.49
C SER A 98 9.72 7.19 -1.67
N SER A 99 9.32 6.70 -2.84
CA SER A 99 10.22 6.42 -3.96
C SER A 99 10.11 7.43 -5.13
N SER A 100 10.01 8.72 -4.83
CA SER A 100 9.87 9.79 -5.85
C SER A 100 8.67 9.56 -6.78
N ASN A 101 7.50 9.25 -6.22
CA ASN A 101 6.29 8.96 -6.99
C ASN A 101 6.44 7.75 -7.93
N LYS A 102 7.24 6.74 -7.59
CA LYS A 102 7.30 5.49 -8.34
C LYS A 102 6.55 4.40 -7.60
N ILE A 103 5.85 3.52 -8.32
CA ILE A 103 5.32 2.28 -7.72
C ILE A 103 6.29 1.14 -7.92
N LYS A 104 6.47 0.32 -6.90
CA LYS A 104 7.18 -0.95 -6.97
C LYS A 104 6.20 -2.01 -7.49
N VAL A 105 6.59 -2.71 -8.54
CA VAL A 105 5.85 -3.85 -9.08
C VAL A 105 6.63 -5.11 -8.77
N ILE A 106 6.00 -6.07 -8.12
CA ILE A 106 6.65 -7.26 -7.57
C ILE A 106 6.02 -8.50 -8.20
N ASN A 107 6.84 -9.37 -8.80
CA ASN A 107 6.40 -10.70 -9.20
C ASN A 107 6.59 -11.67 -8.03
N LEU A 108 5.50 -12.13 -7.44
CA LEU A 108 5.52 -13.02 -6.27
C LEU A 108 6.02 -14.43 -6.60
N LEU A 109 6.06 -14.83 -7.88
CA LEU A 109 6.58 -16.14 -8.29
C LEU A 109 8.11 -16.16 -8.37
N SER A 110 8.75 -15.04 -8.74
CA SER A 110 10.22 -14.96 -8.89
C SER A 110 10.90 -14.04 -7.88
N ASP A 111 10.14 -13.29 -7.07
CA ASP A 111 10.62 -12.21 -6.19
C ASP A 111 11.33 -11.04 -6.92
N ASP A 112 11.27 -11.03 -8.26
CA ASP A 112 11.73 -9.89 -9.04
C ASP A 112 10.86 -8.66 -8.78
N SER A 113 11.49 -7.49 -8.81
CA SER A 113 10.75 -6.24 -8.76
C SER A 113 11.33 -5.17 -9.68
N ILE A 114 10.43 -4.31 -10.16
CA ILE A 114 10.77 -3.13 -10.95
C ILE A 114 10.07 -1.91 -10.36
N PHE A 115 10.57 -0.72 -10.68
CA PHE A 115 9.86 0.52 -10.38
C PHE A 115 9.23 1.09 -11.64
N LEU A 116 7.94 1.43 -11.58
CA LEU A 116 7.24 2.16 -12.62
C LEU A 116 7.16 3.64 -12.25
N SER A 117 7.59 4.49 -13.17
CA SER A 117 7.54 5.94 -13.05
C SER A 117 6.16 6.50 -13.41
N PRO A 118 5.78 7.70 -12.90
CA PRO A 118 4.46 8.31 -13.13
C PRO A 118 4.04 8.43 -14.60
N ASP A 119 5.00 8.70 -15.50
CA ASP A 119 4.80 8.81 -16.94
C ASP A 119 4.20 7.53 -17.56
N LYS A 120 4.40 6.38 -16.91
CA LYS A 120 3.85 5.09 -17.34
C LYS A 120 2.51 4.74 -16.67
N LEU A 121 2.07 5.54 -15.70
CA LEU A 121 0.89 5.27 -14.85
C LEU A 121 -0.28 6.23 -15.12
N GLY A 122 -0.07 7.22 -15.99
CA GLY A 122 -1.09 8.21 -16.36
C GLY A 122 -1.07 9.47 -15.48
N ASN A 123 -1.69 10.52 -16.00
CA ASN A 123 -1.57 11.89 -15.46
C ASN A 123 -2.11 12.05 -14.03
N ASN A 124 -3.08 11.22 -13.62
CA ASN A 124 -3.70 11.31 -12.30
C ASN A 124 -2.95 10.57 -11.20
N PHE A 125 -1.94 9.75 -11.54
CA PHE A 125 -1.11 9.07 -10.56
C PHE A 125 -0.34 10.05 -9.67
N SER A 126 0.21 11.12 -10.27
CA SER A 126 0.92 12.16 -9.52
C SER A 126 0.02 12.88 -8.51
N ILE A 127 -1.25 13.12 -8.86
CA ILE A 127 -2.24 13.71 -7.95
C ILE A 127 -2.52 12.76 -6.78
N TYR A 128 -2.68 11.47 -7.06
CA TYR A 128 -2.85 10.44 -6.04
C TYR A 128 -1.66 10.39 -5.07
N ALA A 129 -0.43 10.29 -5.60
CA ALA A 129 0.78 10.21 -4.79
C ALA A 129 0.95 11.46 -3.90
N ASN A 130 0.70 12.64 -4.46
CA ASN A 130 0.76 13.91 -3.73
C ASN A 130 -0.29 13.98 -2.62
N ASN A 131 -1.51 13.48 -2.84
CA ASN A 131 -2.55 13.48 -1.81
C ASN A 131 -2.17 12.64 -0.58
N ILE A 132 -1.58 11.47 -0.81
CA ILE A 132 -1.12 10.61 0.28
C ILE A 132 0.05 11.26 1.02
N LYS A 133 1.03 11.79 0.28
CA LYS A 133 2.19 12.49 0.85
C LYS A 133 1.78 13.69 1.69
N ASN A 134 0.84 14.50 1.20
CA ASN A 134 0.31 15.65 1.93
C ASN A 134 -0.46 15.20 3.19
N GLY A 135 -1.24 14.12 3.11
CA GLY A 135 -1.92 13.56 4.27
C GLY A 135 -0.96 13.09 5.36
N GLN A 136 0.14 12.42 4.99
CA GLN A 136 1.17 12.01 5.95
C GLN A 136 1.89 13.21 6.56
N LYS A 137 2.26 14.21 5.74
CA LYS A 137 2.89 15.43 6.23
C LYS A 137 2.00 16.13 7.26
N GLN A 138 0.71 16.26 6.96
CA GLN A 138 -0.27 16.82 7.89
C GLN A 138 -0.38 15.98 9.17
N ALA A 139 -0.36 14.64 9.07
CA ALA A 139 -0.38 13.76 10.24
C ALA A 139 0.82 14.00 11.16
N VAL A 140 2.01 14.15 10.58
CA VAL A 140 3.25 14.44 11.31
C VAL A 140 3.17 15.83 11.95
N GLU A 141 2.74 16.86 11.20
CA GLU A 141 2.56 18.21 11.72
C GLU A 141 1.60 18.24 12.92
N ASP A 142 0.40 17.67 12.79
CA ASP A 142 -0.60 17.56 13.85
C ASP A 142 -0.07 16.83 15.10
N THR A 143 0.73 15.77 14.87
CA THR A 143 1.37 15.01 15.96
C THR A 143 2.35 15.86 16.76
N THR A 144 2.96 16.85 16.11
CA THR A 144 4.10 17.60 16.64
C THR A 144 3.72 18.95 17.24
N GLU A 145 2.63 19.56 16.77
CA GLU A 145 2.08 20.80 17.34
C GLU A 145 1.35 20.56 18.67
N ASN A 146 0.79 19.35 18.87
CA ASN A 146 -0.02 19.02 20.05
C ASN A 146 0.68 18.09 21.04
N VAL A 147 2.02 17.99 21.00
CA VAL A 147 2.76 17.21 22.00
C VAL A 147 2.61 17.90 23.34
N VAL A 148 1.70 17.41 24.18
CA VAL A 148 1.70 17.69 25.61
C VAL A 148 2.90 16.92 26.16
N LEU A 149 4.09 17.52 26.06
CA LEU A 149 5.26 17.00 26.75
C LEU A 149 4.87 16.88 28.22
N PRO A 150 5.01 15.71 28.86
CA PRO A 150 4.88 15.65 30.31
C PRO A 150 5.89 16.67 30.84
N LYS A 151 5.38 17.72 31.53
CA LYS A 151 6.25 18.66 32.24
C LYS A 151 7.19 17.79 33.05
N LYS A 152 8.50 17.85 32.77
CA LYS A 152 9.50 17.35 33.71
C LYS A 152 9.12 17.99 35.03
N SER A 153 8.70 17.16 35.99
CA SER A 153 8.54 17.59 37.37
C SER A 153 9.86 18.29 37.71
N ASP A 154 9.83 19.60 37.91
CA ASP A 154 10.97 20.34 38.41
C ASP A 154 11.35 19.66 39.72
N SER A 155 12.44 18.90 39.68
CA SER A 155 13.09 18.38 40.87
C SER A 155 13.85 19.56 41.48
N SER A 156 13.07 20.51 42.00
CA SER A 156 13.56 21.58 42.84
C SER A 156 13.06 21.31 44.24
N THR A 157 14.02 21.07 45.13
CA THR A 157 14.02 21.35 46.57
C THR A 157 13.22 20.44 47.53
N THR A 158 14.01 19.65 48.26
CA THR A 158 14.02 19.50 49.73
C THR A 158 12.74 19.10 50.49
N HIS A 159 12.88 17.95 51.16
CA HIS A 159 12.25 17.50 52.40
C HIS A 159 10.72 17.23 52.45
N ASN A 160 10.43 15.95 52.75
CA ASN A 160 9.30 15.44 53.52
C ASN A 160 7.88 15.81 53.07
N LYS A 161 7.17 14.83 52.50
CA LYS A 161 6.06 14.06 53.11
C LYS A 161 5.27 13.42 51.98
N TYR A 162 5.00 12.12 52.09
CA TYR A 162 4.28 11.31 51.11
C TYR A 162 3.06 12.02 50.52
N ASN A 163 3.12 12.33 49.23
CA ASN A 163 1.95 12.61 48.40
C ASN A 163 2.02 11.72 47.16
N THR A 164 1.62 10.46 47.33
CA THR A 164 1.43 9.50 46.24
C THR A 164 0.20 9.89 45.44
N ASN A 165 0.34 10.83 44.50
CA ASN A 165 -0.63 11.09 43.44
C ASN A 165 -0.02 11.77 42.21
N ALA A 166 1.30 11.68 42.01
CA ALA A 166 1.86 11.96 40.70
C ALA A 166 1.48 10.80 39.77
N LYS A 167 0.50 11.00 38.89
CA LYS A 167 0.20 10.05 37.80
C LYS A 167 1.48 9.89 36.97
N THR A 168 2.24 8.83 37.21
CA THR A 168 3.45 8.49 36.46
C THR A 168 3.03 8.18 35.03
N VAL A 169 3.23 9.14 34.13
CA VAL A 169 3.07 8.91 32.69
C VAL A 169 4.32 8.18 32.22
N THR A 170 4.17 6.88 31.92
CA THR A 170 5.27 6.01 31.48
C THR A 170 5.49 6.12 29.97
N CYS A 171 4.42 6.39 29.19
CA CYS A 171 4.53 6.75 27.77
C CYS A 171 3.31 7.50 27.26
N SER A 172 3.51 8.21 26.16
CA SER A 172 2.46 8.88 25.40
C SER A 172 2.33 8.18 24.04
N ILE A 173 1.10 7.87 23.63
CA ILE A 173 0.82 7.25 22.33
C ILE A 173 -0.10 8.17 21.54
N PHE A 174 0.31 8.52 20.33
CA PHE A 174 -0.54 9.26 19.40
C PHE A 174 -1.57 8.31 18.80
N THR A 175 -2.85 8.55 19.09
CA THR A 175 -3.96 7.77 18.55
C THR A 175 -4.63 8.58 17.46
N CYS A 176 -4.77 8.00 16.27
CA CYS A 176 -5.50 8.66 15.20
C CYS A 176 -6.99 8.77 15.53
N THR A 177 -7.56 9.97 15.43
CA THR A 177 -8.98 10.26 15.70
C THR A 177 -9.75 10.58 14.43
N LYS A 178 -9.07 11.02 13.37
CA LYS A 178 -9.66 11.31 12.07
C LYS A 178 -8.79 10.78 10.94
N TYR A 179 -9.44 10.10 10.01
CA TYR A 179 -8.82 9.62 8.78
C TYR A 179 -9.39 10.36 7.58
N LYS A 180 -8.54 10.59 6.58
CA LYS A 180 -8.96 10.98 5.23
C LYS A 180 -8.86 9.75 4.36
N SER A 181 -9.99 9.40 3.75
CA SER A 181 -10.07 8.34 2.76
C SER A 181 -10.22 8.95 1.37
N GLY A 182 -9.72 8.27 0.35
CA GLY A 182 -9.89 8.67 -1.04
C GLY A 182 -9.59 7.53 -2.00
N GLY A 183 -9.69 7.81 -3.30
CA GLY A 183 -9.47 6.83 -4.37
C GLY A 183 -10.66 5.89 -4.57
N GLY A 184 -10.40 4.69 -5.09
CA GLY A 184 -11.40 3.70 -5.46
C GLY A 184 -12.15 3.99 -6.76
N LYS A 185 -11.61 4.87 -7.61
CA LYS A 185 -12.25 5.30 -8.86
C LYS A 185 -11.37 4.98 -10.06
N TRP A 186 -12.03 4.65 -11.14
CA TRP A 186 -11.41 4.50 -12.46
C TRP A 186 -11.31 5.87 -13.12
N ASP A 187 -10.14 6.18 -13.67
CA ASP A 187 -9.89 7.35 -14.47
C ASP A 187 -10.22 7.07 -15.94
N SER A 188 -11.26 7.72 -16.45
CA SER A 188 -11.69 7.59 -17.84
C SER A 188 -10.68 8.17 -18.84
N GLY A 189 -9.82 9.12 -18.43
CA GLY A 189 -8.81 9.73 -19.30
C GLY A 189 -7.55 8.87 -19.54
N CYS A 190 -7.43 7.75 -18.83
CA CYS A 190 -6.25 6.90 -18.86
C CYS A 190 -6.32 5.77 -19.91
N GLN A 191 -7.47 5.56 -20.56
CA GLN A 191 -7.63 4.55 -21.63
C GLN A 191 -6.68 4.76 -22.84
N THR A 192 -6.07 5.94 -23.00
CA THR A 192 -5.37 6.36 -24.22
C THR A 192 -3.88 5.98 -24.30
N PHE A 193 -3.25 5.48 -23.23
CA PHE A 193 -1.78 5.29 -23.20
C PHE A 193 -1.26 3.91 -23.67
N THR A 194 -2.09 3.09 -24.30
CA THR A 194 -1.91 1.63 -24.31
C THR A 194 -1.33 1.03 -25.60
N GLY A 195 -0.65 1.84 -26.44
CA GLY A 195 -0.16 1.36 -27.75
C GLY A 195 1.35 1.27 -27.91
N VAL A 196 2.11 2.28 -27.49
CA VAL A 196 3.44 2.54 -28.12
C VAL A 196 4.64 2.22 -27.22
N GLY A 197 4.50 2.28 -25.89
CA GLY A 197 5.64 2.11 -24.97
C GLY A 197 5.96 0.67 -24.56
N CYS A 198 5.08 -0.29 -24.85
CA CYS A 198 5.14 -1.63 -24.25
C CYS A 198 5.93 -2.67 -25.04
N SER A 199 6.16 -2.42 -26.32
CA SER A 199 6.97 -3.26 -27.20
C SER A 199 8.46 -3.26 -26.83
N ALA A 200 8.99 -2.16 -26.27
CA ALA A 200 10.41 -2.06 -25.90
C ALA A 200 10.75 -2.74 -24.55
N VAL A 201 9.83 -2.72 -23.58
CA VAL A 201 10.07 -3.27 -22.23
C VAL A 201 9.92 -4.80 -22.21
N GLY A 202 9.06 -5.35 -23.08
CA GLY A 202 8.88 -6.80 -23.22
C GLY A 202 10.12 -7.57 -23.69
N LEU A 203 11.14 -6.89 -24.23
CA LEU A 203 12.39 -7.51 -24.67
C LEU A 203 13.32 -7.89 -23.50
N VAL A 204 13.15 -7.30 -22.32
CA VAL A 204 14.11 -7.47 -21.20
C VAL A 204 13.61 -8.48 -20.16
N ASN A 205 12.30 -8.62 -19.98
CA ASN A 205 11.75 -9.60 -19.03
C ASN A 205 10.34 -10.05 -19.46
N LYS A 206 10.11 -11.38 -19.57
CA LYS A 206 8.87 -11.94 -20.12
C LYS A 206 7.61 -11.49 -19.35
N TRP A 207 7.71 -11.33 -18.04
CA TRP A 207 6.60 -10.84 -17.22
C TRP A 207 6.42 -9.32 -17.32
N ALA A 208 7.42 -8.56 -17.75
CA ALA A 208 7.30 -7.12 -17.97
C ALA A 208 6.42 -6.77 -19.18
N SER A 209 6.35 -7.66 -20.18
CA SER A 209 5.34 -7.56 -21.25
C SER A 209 3.93 -7.68 -20.68
N PHE A 210 3.72 -8.59 -19.72
CA PHE A 210 2.43 -8.74 -19.04
C PHE A 210 2.11 -7.53 -18.14
N ILE A 211 3.07 -6.95 -17.43
CA ILE A 211 2.88 -5.68 -16.69
C ILE A 211 2.38 -4.59 -17.62
N CYS A 212 2.73 -4.62 -18.89
CA CYS A 212 2.30 -3.64 -19.86
C CYS A 212 0.82 -3.81 -20.26
N THR A 213 0.41 -5.06 -20.49
CA THR A 213 -1.00 -5.42 -20.77
C THR A 213 -1.88 -5.29 -19.53
N ALA A 214 -1.38 -5.63 -18.35
CA ALA A 214 -2.09 -5.50 -17.08
C ALA A 214 -2.04 -4.07 -16.54
N GLY A 215 -0.90 -3.39 -16.70
CA GLY A 215 -0.67 -2.02 -16.25
C GLY A 215 -1.48 -0.99 -17.01
N SER A 216 -1.86 -1.25 -18.26
CA SER A 216 -2.90 -0.46 -18.94
C SER A 216 -4.28 -0.62 -18.29
N ALA A 217 -4.61 -1.82 -17.84
CA ALA A 217 -5.84 -2.09 -17.09
C ALA A 217 -5.78 -1.62 -15.63
N ILE A 218 -4.59 -1.36 -15.06
CA ILE A 218 -4.44 -1.03 -13.63
C ILE A 218 -4.02 0.42 -13.40
N GLY A 219 -3.26 1.02 -14.32
CA GLY A 219 -2.81 2.41 -14.23
C GLY A 219 -3.96 3.41 -14.15
N CYS A 220 -5.12 3.02 -14.68
CA CYS A 220 -6.33 3.83 -14.64
C CYS A 220 -7.14 3.66 -13.35
N TYR A 221 -6.76 2.72 -12.48
CA TYR A 221 -7.37 2.59 -11.17
C TYR A 221 -6.62 3.45 -10.16
N VAL A 222 -7.33 4.41 -9.54
CA VAL A 222 -6.83 5.11 -8.37
C VAL A 222 -7.17 4.25 -7.14
N PRO A 223 -6.20 3.62 -6.46
CA PRO A 223 -6.51 2.73 -5.36
C PRO A 223 -7.09 3.46 -4.16
N ARG A 224 -7.91 2.75 -3.38
CA ARG A 224 -8.41 3.30 -2.13
C ARG A 224 -7.26 3.45 -1.14
N TYR A 225 -7.25 4.56 -0.44
CA TYR A 225 -6.27 4.83 0.61
C TYR A 225 -6.97 5.41 1.83
N LYS A 226 -6.36 5.19 3.00
CA LYS A 226 -6.78 5.76 4.27
C LYS A 226 -5.55 6.29 5.00
N VAL A 227 -5.51 7.60 5.23
CA VAL A 227 -4.39 8.27 5.89
C VAL A 227 -4.90 8.95 7.15
N CYS A 228 -4.16 8.83 8.25
CA CYS A 228 -4.47 9.61 9.45
C CYS A 228 -4.26 11.10 9.16
N ILE A 229 -5.24 11.96 9.45
CA ILE A 229 -5.10 13.42 9.25
C ILE A 229 -5.32 14.22 10.52
N LYS A 230 -5.72 13.56 11.61
CA LYS A 230 -5.81 14.16 12.95
C LYS A 230 -5.76 13.06 14.01
N GLY A 231 -5.13 13.34 15.13
CA GLY A 231 -5.08 12.45 16.28
C GLY A 231 -4.94 13.21 17.58
N ASN A 232 -4.79 12.46 18.68
CA ASN A 232 -4.47 13.01 19.98
C ASN A 232 -3.50 12.11 20.74
N TRP A 233 -2.70 12.73 21.59
CA TRP A 233 -1.84 12.03 22.52
C TRP A 233 -2.65 11.50 23.69
N LYS A 234 -2.52 10.20 23.96
CA LYS A 234 -3.01 9.56 25.16
C LYS A 234 -1.82 9.16 26.03
N ASN A 235 -1.88 9.55 27.29
CA ASN A 235 -0.86 9.23 28.29
C ASN A 235 -1.24 7.93 29.00
N TYR A 236 -0.29 7.02 29.08
CA TYR A 236 -0.45 5.73 29.72
C TYR A 236 0.56 5.56 30.84
N ASN A 237 0.10 4.99 31.95
CA ASN A 237 0.95 4.69 33.10
C ASN A 237 1.69 3.34 32.92
N VAL A 238 1.30 2.56 31.91
CA VAL A 238 1.97 1.32 31.46
C VAL A 238 1.90 1.29 29.94
N CYS A 239 3.03 1.05 29.28
CA CYS A 239 3.04 1.00 27.82
C CYS A 239 2.40 -0.29 27.32
N PRO A 240 1.37 -0.23 26.46
CA PRO A 240 0.91 -1.41 25.76
C PRO A 240 2.08 -2.04 25.00
N ALA A 241 2.21 -3.37 25.09
CA ALA A 241 3.21 -4.11 24.33
C ALA A 241 3.04 -3.79 22.84
N ARG A 242 4.15 -3.56 22.13
CA ARG A 242 4.11 -3.40 20.67
C ARG A 242 3.57 -4.71 20.07
N VAL A 243 2.42 -4.64 19.40
CA VAL A 243 1.87 -5.73 18.58
C VAL A 243 2.38 -5.57 17.17
#